data_AF-A0A961A6X3-F1
#
_entry.id   AF-A0A961A6X3-F1
#
_cell.length_a   1.000
_cell.length_b   1.000
_cell.length_c   1.000
_cell.angle_alpha   90.00
_cell.angle_beta   90.00
_cell.angle_gamma   90.00
#
_symmetry.space_group_name_H-M   'P 1'
#
loop_
_entity.id
_entity.type
_entity.pdbx_description
1 polymer ?
#
loop_
_entity_poly.entity_id
_entity_poly.type
_entity_poly.pdbx_seq_one_letter_code
_entity_poly.pdbx_strand_id
1 'polypeptide(L)'
;MLIVTYELLGEAADDSALCEELQGASGIQVAECCWIIPGTKSATDWTNKLADLIDEDRDRLMVAVVDSFAEIGWVNAICGDPALGNAIRNERENTD
;
A
#
# COMPACT_ATOMS: atom_id res chain seq x y z
N MET A 1 -0.02 3.36 -9.25
CA MET A 1 -0.44 2.21 -8.41
C MET A 1 -1.06 2.76 -7.13
N LEU A 2 -1.38 1.94 -6.12
CA LEU A 2 -1.80 2.47 -4.81
C LEU A 2 -0.69 2.33 -3.78
N ILE A 3 -0.48 3.38 -2.99
CA ILE A 3 0.23 3.32 -1.72
C ILE A 3 -0.82 3.33 -0.61
N VAL A 4 -0.74 2.37 0.29
CA VAL A 4 -1.55 2.27 1.49
C VAL A 4 -0.63 2.41 2.70
N THR A 5 -0.91 3.35 3.58
CA THR A 5 -0.26 3.43 4.89
C THR A 5 -1.30 3.48 5.99
N TYR A 6 -1.01 2.85 7.11
CA TYR A 6 -1.89 2.89 8.27
C TYR A 6 -1.13 3.12 9.58
N GLU A 7 -1.85 3.55 10.60
CA GLU A 7 -1.39 3.62 11.98
C GLU A 7 -2.54 3.15 12.85
N LEU A 8 -2.34 2.05 13.57
CA LEU A 8 -3.33 1.48 14.47
C LEU A 8 -3.01 1.89 15.91
N LEU A 9 -3.97 2.49 16.60
CA LEU A 9 -3.77 3.07 17.92
C LEU A 9 -4.53 2.29 19.01
N GLY A 10 -3.78 1.57 19.84
CA GLY A 10 -4.29 0.88 21.03
C GLY A 10 -3.40 -0.27 21.52
N GLU A 11 -3.58 -0.70 22.77
CA GLU A 11 -2.78 -1.79 23.38
C GLU A 11 -3.02 -3.18 22.72
N ALA A 12 -4.09 -3.31 21.94
CA ALA A 12 -4.46 -4.51 21.19
C ALA A 12 -4.55 -4.24 19.68
N ALA A 13 -3.78 -3.27 19.17
CA ALA A 13 -3.70 -3.01 17.73
C ALA A 13 -3.27 -4.29 16.99
N ASP A 14 -4.14 -4.78 16.12
CA ASP A 14 -3.94 -5.98 15.31
C ASP A 14 -4.20 -5.62 13.84
N ASP A 15 -3.16 -5.71 13.02
CA ASP A 15 -3.23 -5.42 11.59
C ASP A 15 -3.39 -6.68 10.73
N SER A 16 -3.66 -7.85 11.33
CA SER A 16 -3.76 -9.13 10.62
C SER A 16 -4.81 -9.09 9.50
N ALA A 17 -5.97 -8.48 9.75
CA ALA A 17 -7.03 -8.35 8.75
C ALA A 17 -6.64 -7.41 7.60
N LEU A 18 -5.96 -6.29 7.92
CA LEU A 18 -5.41 -5.39 6.90
C LEU A 18 -4.36 -6.10 6.05
N CYS A 19 -3.44 -6.83 6.69
CA CYS A 19 -2.39 -7.58 6.02
C CYS A 19 -2.96 -8.66 5.10
N GLU A 20 -3.94 -9.44 5.55
CA GLU A 20 -4.59 -10.48 4.73
C GLU A 20 -5.25 -9.87 3.49
N GLU A 21 -5.98 -8.77 3.66
CA GLU A 21 -6.65 -8.08 2.56
C GLU A 21 -5.66 -7.48 1.56
N LEU A 22 -4.61 -6.82 2.05
CA LEU A 22 -3.57 -6.22 1.22
C LEU A 22 -2.75 -7.28 0.47
N GLN A 23 -2.41 -8.40 1.12
CA GLN A 23 -1.76 -9.54 0.47
C GLN A 23 -2.66 -10.19 -0.58
N GLY A 24 -3.94 -10.40 -0.28
CA GLY A 24 -4.93 -10.94 -1.22
C GLY A 24 -5.07 -10.11 -2.50
N ALA A 25 -4.77 -8.81 -2.42
CA ALA A 25 -4.73 -7.91 -3.55
C ALA A 25 -3.38 -7.81 -4.28
N SER A 26 -2.47 -8.75 -4.02
CA SER A 26 -1.09 -8.75 -4.51
C SER A 26 -0.28 -7.54 -4.02
N GLY A 27 -0.64 -7.01 -2.85
CA GLY A 27 0.10 -5.96 -2.18
C GLY A 27 1.48 -6.44 -1.76
N ILE A 28 2.45 -5.55 -1.92
CA ILE A 28 3.84 -5.74 -1.51
C ILE A 28 4.05 -4.87 -0.28
N GLN A 29 4.36 -5.48 0.85
CA GLN A 29 4.71 -4.75 2.07
C GLN A 29 6.12 -4.16 1.91
N VAL A 30 6.25 -2.86 2.13
CA VAL A 30 7.52 -2.12 1.96
C VAL A 30 8.03 -1.54 3.26
N ALA A 31 7.14 -1.39 4.25
CA ALA A 31 7.44 -1.18 5.65
C ALA A 31 6.33 -1.82 6.49
N GLU A 32 6.52 -1.92 7.80
CA GLU A 32 5.57 -2.55 8.73
C GLU A 32 4.13 -2.11 8.48
N CYS A 33 3.89 -0.81 8.32
CA CYS A 33 2.56 -0.25 8.07
C CYS A 33 2.38 0.36 6.67
N CYS A 34 3.23 0.01 5.70
CA CYS A 34 3.22 0.59 4.36
C CYS A 34 3.21 -0.48 3.28
N TRP A 35 2.27 -0.36 2.36
CA TRP A 35 1.99 -1.32 1.31
C TRP A 35 1.89 -0.65 -0.05
N ILE A 36 2.38 -1.36 -1.05
CA ILE A 36 2.24 -0.99 -2.45
C ILE A 36 1.32 -2.01 -3.11
N ILE A 37 0.24 -1.56 -3.74
CA ILE A 37 -0.65 -2.42 -4.52
C ILE A 37 -0.44 -2.10 -6.00
N PRO A 38 0.17 -3.01 -6.78
CA PRO A 38 0.38 -2.83 -8.21
C PRO A 38 -0.95 -2.70 -8.98
N GLY A 39 -0.89 -2.03 -10.14
CA GLY A 39 -2.03 -1.80 -11.04
C GLY A 39 -2.87 -0.57 -10.71
N THR A 40 -3.90 -0.33 -11.54
CA THR A 40 -4.80 0.82 -11.41
C THR A 40 -6.07 0.39 -10.68
N LYS A 41 -6.08 0.56 -9.36
CA LYS A 41 -7.27 0.35 -8.53
C LYS A 41 -7.77 1.70 -8.01
N SER A 42 -9.09 1.86 -7.90
CA SER A 42 -9.71 3.08 -7.36
C SER A 42 -9.28 3.27 -5.91
N ALA A 43 -8.62 4.40 -5.59
CA ALA A 43 -8.25 4.71 -4.21
C ALA A 43 -9.49 4.84 -3.32
N THR A 44 -10.62 5.32 -3.86
CA THR A 44 -11.89 5.41 -3.12
C THR A 44 -12.42 4.03 -2.74
N ASP A 45 -12.38 3.06 -3.65
CA ASP A 45 -12.86 1.70 -3.38
C ASP A 45 -12.02 1.04 -2.29
N TRP A 46 -10.69 1.23 -2.36
CA TRP A 46 -9.77 0.75 -1.36
C TRP A 46 -9.92 1.45 -0.01
N THR A 47 -10.15 2.77 -0.02
CA THR A 47 -10.41 3.51 1.22
C THR A 47 -11.64 2.97 1.92
N ASN A 48 -12.75 2.81 1.20
CA ASN A 48 -13.99 2.27 1.76
C ASN A 48 -13.80 0.83 2.27
N LYS A 49 -13.11 -0.01 1.49
CA LYS A 49 -12.88 -1.41 1.86
C LYS A 49 -12.03 -1.55 3.14
N LEU A 50 -10.99 -0.73 3.28
CA LEU A 50 -10.09 -0.79 4.43
C LEU A 50 -10.63 -0.04 5.64
N ALA A 51 -11.50 0.96 5.44
CA ALA A 51 -12.20 1.65 6.52
C ALA A 51 -13.02 0.68 7.39
N ASP A 52 -13.63 -0.35 6.79
CA ASP A 52 -14.36 -1.39 7.51
C ASP A 52 -13.46 -2.25 8.44
N LEU A 53 -12.14 -2.15 8.30
CA LEU A 53 -11.15 -2.93 9.05
C LEU A 53 -10.42 -2.13 10.13
N ILE A 54 -10.71 -0.82 10.25
CA ILE A 54 -10.06 0.07 11.22
C ILE A 54 -11.10 0.83 12.07
N ASP A 55 -10.68 1.33 13.22
CA ASP A 55 -11.47 2.25 14.02
C ASP A 55 -11.22 3.68 13.54
N GLU A 56 -12.11 4.25 12.71
CA GLU A 56 -11.92 5.57 12.10
C GLU A 56 -11.73 6.72 13.11
N ASP A 57 -12.23 6.57 14.34
CA ASP A 57 -12.08 7.60 15.38
C ASP A 57 -10.66 7.60 15.98
N ARG A 58 -9.99 6.44 15.98
CA ARG A 58 -8.68 6.25 16.62
C ARG A 58 -7.56 6.07 15.61
N ASP A 59 -7.74 5.22 14.63
CA ASP A 59 -6.72 4.81 13.69
C ASP A 59 -6.54 5.85 12.57
N ARG A 60 -5.45 5.72 11.82
CA ARG A 60 -5.18 6.53 10.63
C ARG A 60 -4.98 5.63 9.44
N LEU A 61 -5.63 5.98 8.33
CA LEU A 61 -5.48 5.30 7.06
C LEU A 61 -5.27 6.35 5.97
N MET A 62 -4.27 6.10 5.12
CA MET A 62 -4.04 6.87 3.90
C MET A 62 -3.97 5.91 2.72
N VAL A 63 -4.77 6.19 1.69
CA VAL A 63 -4.72 5.52 0.41
C VAL A 63 -4.45 6.57 -0.66
N ALA A 64 -3.31 6.46 -1.35
CA ALA A 64 -2.89 7.41 -2.37
C ALA A 64 -2.72 6.71 -3.72
N VAL A 65 -3.30 7.30 -4.76
CA VAL A 65 -2.92 6.97 -6.14
C VAL A 65 -1.62 7.69 -6.43
N VAL A 66 -0.63 6.96 -6.93
CA VAL A 66 0.64 7.56 -7.36
C VAL A 66 0.85 7.30 -8.85
N ASP A 67 1.34 8.32 -9.54
CA ASP A 67 1.77 8.24 -10.94
C ASP A 67 3.24 7.80 -11.02
N SER A 68 3.54 6.96 -12.00
CA SER A 68 4.65 6.00 -12.01
C SER A 68 6.09 6.53 -11.98
N PHE A 69 6.32 7.82 -12.17
CA PHE A 69 7.67 8.42 -12.06
C PHE A 69 8.01 8.90 -10.65
N ALA A 70 7.02 9.29 -9.85
CA ALA A 70 7.24 9.61 -8.44
C ALA A 70 7.46 8.33 -7.61
N GLU A 71 6.88 7.21 -8.05
CA GLU A 71 6.91 5.89 -7.39
C GLU A 71 8.33 5.28 -7.32
N ILE A 72 9.04 5.20 -8.43
CA ILE A 72 10.40 4.60 -8.47
C ILE A 72 11.40 5.45 -7.68
N GLY A 73 11.27 6.78 -7.78
CA GLY A 73 12.10 7.72 -7.04
C GLY A 73 11.88 7.61 -5.54
N TRP A 74 10.63 7.51 -5.09
CA TRP A 74 10.28 7.40 -3.67
C TRP A 74 10.70 6.05 -3.09
N VAL A 75 10.41 4.93 -3.77
CA VAL A 75 10.80 3.59 -3.31
C VAL A 75 12.31 3.45 -3.17
N ASN A 76 13.08 3.91 -4.17
CA ASN A 76 14.54 3.87 -4.10
C ASN A 76 15.10 4.80 -3.00
N ALA A 77 14.47 5.95 -2.75
CA ALA A 77 14.94 6.93 -1.78
C ALA A 77 14.56 6.59 -0.33
N ILE A 78 13.39 5.99 -0.10
CA ILE A 78 12.83 5.72 1.23
C ILE A 78 13.12 4.29 1.67
N CYS A 79 12.86 3.31 0.80
CA CYS A 79 13.06 1.90 1.12
C CYS A 79 14.51 1.44 0.86
N GLY A 80 15.25 2.16 -0.01
CA GLY A 80 16.61 1.79 -0.37
C GLY A 80 16.73 0.45 -1.10
N ASP A 81 15.61 -0.08 -1.62
CA ASP A 81 15.52 -1.40 -2.24
C ASP A 81 15.37 -1.30 -3.77
N PRO A 82 16.46 -1.50 -4.54
CA PRO A 82 16.42 -1.46 -5.99
C PRO A 82 15.66 -2.63 -6.62
N ALA A 83 15.52 -3.76 -5.92
CA ALA A 83 14.81 -4.92 -6.42
C ALA A 83 13.30 -4.66 -6.46
N LEU A 84 12.78 -4.01 -5.41
CA LEU A 84 11.40 -3.54 -5.35
C LEU A 84 11.11 -2.49 -6.45
N GLY A 85 12.01 -1.52 -6.63
CA GLY A 85 11.90 -0.54 -7.72
C GLY A 85 11.88 -1.19 -9.11
N ASN A 86 12.65 -2.27 -9.31
CA ASN A 86 12.63 -3.05 -10.55
C ASN A 86 11.37 -3.90 -10.72
N ALA A 87 10.82 -4.47 -9.64
CA ALA A 87 9.57 -5.23 -9.69
C ALA A 87 8.40 -4.34 -10.14
N ILE A 88 8.29 -3.12 -9.58
CA ILE A 88 7.28 -2.13 -9.97
C ILE A 88 7.42 -1.75 -11.46
N ARG A 89 8.66 -1.56 -11.93
CA ARG A 89 8.94 -1.27 -13.35
C ARG A 89 8.53 -2.43 -14.26
N ASN A 90 8.84 -3.66 -13.89
CA ASN A 90 8.53 -4.85 -14.68
C ASN A 90 7.04 -5.13 -14.77
N GLU A 91 6.27 -4.96 -13.69
CA GLU A 91 4.81 -5.13 -13.74
C GLU A 91 4.19 -4.20 -14.78
N ARG A 92 4.65 -2.93 -14.83
CA ARG A 92 4.18 -1.97 -15.85
C ARG A 92 4.52 -2.41 -17.27
N GLU A 93 5.76 -2.81 -17.53
CA GLU A 93 6.19 -3.26 -18.87
C GLU A 93 5.40 -4.49 -19.36
N ASN A 94 4.74 -5.23 -18.46
CA ASN A 94 3.95 -6.42 -18.78
C ASN A 94 2.42 -6.20 -18.67
N THR A 95 1.94 -4.99 -18.36
CA THR A 95 0.49 -4.67 -18.29
C THR A 95 -0.04 -4.00 -19.58
N ASP A 96 0.76 -3.95 -20.65
CA ASP A 96 0.33 -3.49 -21.99
C ASP A 96 -0.08 -4.66 -22.93
#